data_AF-A0A8T2UZF2-F1
#
_entry.id   AF-A0A8T2UZF2-F1
#
_cell.length_a   1.000
_cell.length_b   1.000
_cell.length_c   1.000
_cell.angle_alpha   90.00
_cell.angle_beta   90.00
_cell.angle_gamma   90.00
#
_symmetry.space_group_name_H-M   'P 1'
#
loop_
_entity.id
_entity.type
_entity.pdbx_description
1 polymer ?
#
loop_
_entity_poly.entity_id
_entity_poly.type
_entity_poly.pdbx_seq_one_letter_code
_entity_poly.pdbx_strand_id
1 'polypeptide(L)'
;MIKQPIAQFRGQATDIDIARKEVRNVKNELVALLSRHTGQDKEKIEEDIRRPKYFSPTEAVDYGLIDKILNSEKGQDRGVVADLKRAQLI
;
A
#
# COMPACT_ATOMS: atom_id res chain seq x y z
N MET A 1 -1.18 5.26 -4.32
CA MET A 1 -1.04 6.54 -3.57
C MET A 1 -1.03 6.22 -2.10
N ILE A 2 -0.11 6.82 -1.34
CA ILE A 2 -0.12 6.77 0.13
C ILE A 2 -0.33 8.18 0.69
N LYS A 3 -0.97 8.27 1.86
CA LYS A 3 -1.19 9.52 2.60
C LYS A 3 -1.43 9.22 4.07
N GLN A 4 -1.24 10.22 4.91
CA GLN A 4 -1.59 10.14 6.32
C GLN A 4 -3.12 9.98 6.52
N PRO A 5 -3.56 9.39 7.65
CA PRO A 5 -4.96 9.36 8.02
C PRO A 5 -5.55 10.77 8.07
N ILE A 6 -6.81 10.90 7.64
CA ILE A 6 -7.55 12.16 7.70
C ILE A 6 -8.62 12.02 8.78
N ALA A 7 -8.69 13.03 9.65
CA ALA A 7 -9.70 13.07 10.69
C ALA A 7 -10.20 14.49 10.90
N GLN A 8 -11.48 14.62 11.25
CA GLN A 8 -12.12 15.87 11.61
C GLN A 8 -12.99 15.63 12.84
N PHE A 9 -12.87 16.48 13.85
CA PHE A 9 -13.61 16.39 15.10
C PHE A 9 -14.17 17.76 15.50
N ARG A 10 -15.26 17.76 16.26
CA ARG A 10 -15.84 18.93 16.92
C ARG A 10 -16.38 18.48 18.28
N GLY A 11 -16.25 19.30 19.31
CA GLY A 11 -16.68 18.93 20.67
C GLY A 11 -16.00 19.77 21.73
N GLN A 12 -16.05 19.31 22.99
CA GLN A 12 -15.32 19.95 24.08
C GLN A 12 -13.81 19.83 23.83
N ALA A 13 -13.02 20.75 24.42
CA ALA A 13 -11.57 20.72 24.28
C ALA A 13 -10.97 19.36 24.68
N THR A 14 -11.50 18.76 25.75
CA THR A 14 -11.09 17.43 26.23
C THR A 14 -11.33 16.33 25.20
N ASP A 15 -12.50 16.31 24.56
CA ASP A 15 -12.82 15.33 23.51
C ASP A 15 -11.90 15.48 22.30
N ILE A 16 -11.59 16.74 21.92
CA ILE A 16 -10.68 17.04 20.83
C ILE A 16 -9.27 16.52 21.14
N ASP A 17 -8.79 16.66 22.37
CA ASP A 17 -7.45 16.19 22.75
C ASP A 17 -7.35 14.67 22.81
N ILE A 18 -8.40 13.99 23.29
CA ILE A 18 -8.50 12.52 23.22
C ILE A 18 -8.48 12.05 21.77
N ALA A 19 -9.28 12.67 20.90
CA ALA A 19 -9.35 12.32 19.49
C ALA A 19 -8.01 12.57 18.75
N ARG A 20 -7.32 13.67 19.06
CA ARG A 20 -5.98 13.96 18.52
C ARG A 20 -4.96 12.91 18.92
N LYS A 21 -4.99 12.45 20.18
CA LYS A 21 -4.11 11.38 20.66
C LYS A 21 -4.34 10.09 19.86
N GLU A 22 -5.61 9.76 19.61
CA GLU A 22 -5.93 8.55 18.88
C GLU A 22 -5.51 8.61 17.40
N VAL A 23 -5.72 9.75 16.73
CA VAL A 23 -5.22 9.94 15.36
C VAL A 23 -3.71 9.80 15.29
N ARG A 24 -2.97 10.26 16.32
CA ARG A 24 -1.53 10.06 16.39
C ARG A 24 -1.16 8.58 16.53
N ASN A 25 -1.88 7.82 17.36
CA ASN A 25 -1.66 6.39 17.51
C ASN A 25 -1.87 5.65 16.18
N VAL A 26 -2.99 5.91 15.51
CA VAL A 26 -3.32 5.32 14.19
C VAL A 26 -2.26 5.69 13.15
N LYS A 27 -1.79 6.95 13.13
CA LYS A 27 -0.70 7.36 12.24
C LYS A 27 0.58 6.56 12.51
N ASN A 28 0.97 6.41 13.76
CA ASN A 28 2.20 5.70 14.13
C ASN A 28 2.14 4.22 13.76
N GLU A 29 0.98 3.57 13.95
CA GLU A 29 0.76 2.19 13.54
C GLU A 29 0.85 2.03 12.02
N LEU A 30 0.19 2.92 11.27
CA LEU A 30 0.27 2.92 9.81
C LEU A 30 1.71 3.08 9.31
N VAL A 31 2.49 4.00 9.91
CA VAL A 31 3.91 4.20 9.57
C VAL A 31 4.71 2.93 9.82
N ALA A 32 4.51 2.28 10.97
CA ALA A 32 5.21 1.04 11.30
C ALA A 32 4.86 -0.11 10.34
N LEU A 33 3.58 -0.25 9.97
CA LEU A 33 3.13 -1.25 9.01
C LEU A 33 3.70 -1.00 7.62
N LEU A 34 3.64 0.24 7.13
CA LEU A 34 4.20 0.59 5.82
C LEU A 34 5.70 0.31 5.80
N SER A 35 6.45 0.83 6.78
CA SER A 35 7.90 0.59 6.89
C SER A 35 8.26 -0.90 6.86
N ARG A 36 7.52 -1.73 7.61
CA ARG A 36 7.74 -3.18 7.65
C ARG A 36 7.56 -3.86 6.30
N HIS A 37 6.56 -3.47 5.51
CA HIS A 37 6.21 -4.16 4.26
C HIS A 37 6.91 -3.58 3.03
N THR A 38 7.28 -2.29 3.07
CA THR A 38 7.98 -1.63 1.96
C THR A 38 9.50 -1.69 2.10
N GLY A 39 10.02 -1.98 3.30
CA GLY A 39 11.45 -1.92 3.60
C GLY A 39 12.00 -0.49 3.71
N GLN A 40 11.15 0.54 3.68
CA GLN A 40 11.54 1.93 3.88
C GLN A 40 11.66 2.24 5.38
N ASP A 41 12.58 3.12 5.75
CA ASP A 41 12.68 3.63 7.12
C ASP A 41 11.42 4.41 7.53
N LYS A 42 11.09 4.39 8.83
CA LYS A 42 9.88 5.03 9.37
C LYS A 42 9.87 6.52 9.09
N GLU A 43 11.01 7.19 9.23
CA GLU A 43 11.19 8.62 8.98
C GLU A 43 10.85 8.99 7.53
N LYS A 44 11.25 8.13 6.58
CA LYS A 44 10.95 8.31 5.16
C LYS A 44 9.45 8.15 4.88
N ILE A 45 8.83 7.12 5.45
CA ILE A 45 7.37 6.93 5.35
C ILE A 45 6.64 8.15 5.93
N GLU A 46 7.04 8.64 7.10
CA GLU A 46 6.41 9.81 7.74
C GLU A 46 6.43 11.06 6.87
N GLU A 47 7.56 11.32 6.20
CA GLU A 47 7.69 12.45 5.29
C GLU A 47 6.83 12.25 4.03
N ASP A 48 6.90 11.06 3.43
CA ASP A 48 6.19 10.74 2.19
C ASP A 48 4.67 10.74 2.34
N ILE A 49 4.13 10.42 3.52
CA ILE A 49 2.68 10.43 3.77
C ILE A 49 2.14 11.79 4.22
N ARG A 50 3.02 12.77 4.52
CA ARG A 50 2.62 14.11 5.00
C ARG A 50 1.64 14.79 4.03
N ARG A 51 1.84 14.56 2.74
CA ARG A 51 0.90 14.90 1.66
C ARG A 51 0.60 13.66 0.83
N PRO A 52 -0.48 13.64 0.04
CA PRO A 52 -0.72 12.56 -0.88
C PRO A 52 0.44 12.40 -1.86
N LYS A 53 1.10 11.24 -1.82
CA LYS A 53 2.14 10.86 -2.76
C LYS A 53 1.57 9.86 -3.75
N TYR A 54 1.62 10.21 -5.03
CA TYR A 54 1.18 9.37 -6.13
C TYR A 54 2.37 8.59 -6.67
N PHE A 55 2.08 7.41 -7.23
CA PHE A 55 3.07 6.50 -7.76
C PHE A 55 2.54 5.98 -9.08
N SER A 56 3.36 6.01 -10.11
CA SER A 56 3.26 5.10 -11.24
C SER A 56 3.46 3.65 -10.76
N PRO A 57 3.04 2.63 -11.53
CA PRO A 57 3.27 1.24 -11.17
C PRO A 57 4.75 0.91 -10.96
N THR A 58 5.66 1.49 -11.76
CA THR A 58 7.11 1.28 -11.63
C THR A 58 7.64 1.88 -10.33
N GLU A 59 7.27 3.11 -10.00
CA GLU A 59 7.66 3.73 -8.73
C GLU A 59 7.09 2.97 -7.53
N ALA A 60 5.91 2.35 -7.67
CA ALA A 60 5.34 1.53 -6.61
C ALA A 60 6.13 0.23 -6.36
N VAL A 61 6.69 -0.39 -7.41
CA VAL A 61 7.62 -1.52 -7.27
C VAL A 61 8.90 -1.07 -6.58
N ASP A 62 9.53 0.00 -7.08
CA ASP A 62 10.80 0.51 -6.53
C ASP A 62 10.66 0.97 -5.08
N TYR A 63 9.48 1.48 -4.71
CA TYR A 63 9.18 1.87 -3.33
C TYR A 63 8.93 0.68 -2.40
N GLY A 64 8.63 -0.51 -2.95
CA GLY A 64 8.25 -1.71 -2.18
C GLY A 64 6.76 -1.78 -1.84
N LEU A 65 5.89 -1.04 -2.53
CA LEU A 65 4.43 -1.12 -2.34
C LEU A 65 3.81 -2.36 -3.01
N ILE A 66 4.41 -2.84 -4.10
CA ILE A 66 3.97 -4.00 -4.88
C ILE A 66 5.19 -4.77 -5.41
N ASP A 67 5.05 -6.07 -5.67
CA ASP A 67 6.19 -6.90 -6.10
C ASP A 67 6.46 -6.86 -7.61
N LYS A 68 5.40 -6.76 -8.42
CA LYS A 68 5.51 -6.81 -9.89
C LYS A 68 4.32 -6.16 -10.59
N ILE A 69 4.56 -5.68 -11.81
CA ILE A 69 3.54 -5.18 -12.73
C ILE A 69 3.19 -6.32 -13.69
N LEU A 70 1.91 -6.66 -13.79
CA LEU A 70 1.44 -7.65 -14.76
C LEU A 70 1.10 -6.94 -16.08
N ASN A 71 1.79 -7.32 -17.15
CA ASN A 71 1.42 -6.90 -18.50
C ASN A 71 0.51 -7.97 -19.11
N SER A 72 -0.60 -7.54 -19.72
CA SER A 72 -1.44 -8.43 -20.50
C SER A 72 -0.76 -8.68 -21.85
N GLU A 73 0.29 -9.49 -21.83
CA GLU A 73 0.60 -10.27 -23.03
C GLU A 73 -0.36 -11.45 -23.03
N LYS A 74 -1.07 -11.63 -24.15
CA LYS A 74 -1.75 -12.89 -24.41
C LYS A 74 -0.75 -14.03 -24.19
N GLY A 75 -0.92 -14.75 -23.08
CA GLY A 75 -0.27 -16.03 -22.85
C GLY A 75 0.86 -15.99 -21.84
N GLN A 76 0.52 -16.26 -20.58
CA GLN A 76 1.18 -17.33 -19.80
C GLN A 76 0.49 -17.64 -18.47
N ASP A 77 -0.83 -17.47 -18.37
CA ASP A 77 -1.58 -18.35 -17.48
C ASP A 77 -1.75 -19.68 -18.21
N ARG A 78 -0.72 -20.54 -18.12
CA ARG A 78 -0.76 -21.89 -18.70
C ARG A 78 -1.65 -22.74 -17.81
N GLY A 79 -2.96 -22.53 -17.94
CA GLY A 79 -3.95 -23.42 -17.37
C GLY A 79 -3.68 -24.84 -17.86
N VAL A 80 -3.80 -25.82 -16.96
CA VAL A 80 -3.53 -27.25 -17.20
C VAL A 80 -4.21 -27.77 -18.48
N VAL A 81 -5.35 -27.20 -18.84
CA VAL A 81 -6.11 -27.52 -20.07
C VAL A 81 -5.34 -27.19 -21.35
N ALA A 82 -4.57 -26.10 -21.38
CA ALA A 82 -3.80 -25.68 -22.55
C ALA A 82 -2.59 -26.61 -22.80
N ASP A 83 -1.99 -27.15 -21.74
CA ASP A 83 -0.89 -28.10 -21.85
C ASP A 83 -1.38 -29.51 -22.19
N LEU A 84 -2.54 -29.94 -21.68
CA LEU A 84 -3.17 -31.21 -22.05
C LEU A 84 -3.59 -31.27 -23.53
N LYS A 85 -4.11 -30.16 -24.10
CA LYS A 85 -4.45 -30.07 -25.53
C LYS A 85 -3.23 -30.19 -26.45
N ARG A 86 -2.06 -29.68 -26.03
CA ARG A 86 -0.82 -29.83 -26.81
C ARG A 86 -0.24 -31.23 -26.74
N ALA A 87 -0.44 -31.92 -25.61
CA ALA A 87 -0.04 -33.31 -25.44
C ALA A 87 -1.00 -34.31 -26.14
N GLN A 88 -2.05 -33.83 -26.83
CA GLN A 88 -3.08 -34.67 -27.47
C GLN A 88 -3.74 -35.67 -26.52
N LEU A 89 -3.80 -35.34 -25.23
CA LEU A 89 -4.40 -36.19 -24.18
C LEU A 89 -5.90 -35.93 -23.98
N ILE A 90 -6.41 -34.82 -24.53
CA ILE A 90 -7.81 -34.43 -24.67
C ILE A 90 -7.99 -33.52 -25.88
#